data_AF-A0A9D0IG93-F1
#
_entry.id   AF-A0A9D0IG93-F1
#
_cell.length_a   1.000
_cell.length_b   1.000
_cell.length_c   1.000
_cell.angle_alpha   90.00
_cell.angle_beta   90.00
_cell.angle_gamma   90.00
#
_symmetry.space_group_name_H-M   'P 1'
#
loop_
_entity.id
_entity.type
_entity.pdbx_description
1 polymer ?
#
loop_
_entity_poly.entity_id
_entity_poly.type
_entity_poly.pdbx_seq_one_letter_code
_entity_poly.pdbx_strand_id
1 'polypeptide(L)'
;DILNFVDSSIEGEIMEAIKDADAELGQQIQDLMFVFDNLIDVDDRGIQALLREVSSETLILALKGAEEGMKEKIFSNMSKRAAEMMRDDLENKGPVRLSEVEGAQKEILAIARRMSESGELVLGGKGSEQFV
;
A
#
# COMPACT_ATOMS: atom_id res chain seq x y z
N ASP A 1 4.21 -9.79 -30.48
CA ASP A 1 3.59 -8.52 -30.09
C ASP A 1 2.05 -8.57 -30.07
N ILE A 2 1.45 -9.37 -29.16
CA ILE A 2 -0.03 -9.40 -28.93
C ILE A 2 -0.39 -9.37 -27.43
N LEU A 3 0.57 -9.31 -26.50
CA LEU A 3 0.33 -9.58 -25.06
C LEU A 3 0.39 -8.36 -24.13
N ASN A 4 0.38 -7.13 -24.64
CA ASN A 4 0.45 -5.93 -23.78
C ASN A 4 -0.90 -5.21 -23.58
N PHE A 5 -2.01 -5.78 -24.05
CA PHE A 5 -3.37 -5.18 -23.95
C PHE A 5 -4.42 -6.11 -23.31
N VAL A 6 -4.01 -7.28 -22.81
CA VAL A 6 -4.90 -8.33 -22.30
C VAL A 6 -5.11 -8.23 -20.77
N ASP A 7 -4.26 -7.52 -20.03
CA ASP A 7 -4.22 -7.67 -18.57
C ASP A 7 -5.34 -6.94 -17.80
N SER A 8 -5.67 -5.66 -18.09
CA SER A 8 -6.51 -4.87 -17.17
C SER A 8 -8.03 -4.96 -17.41
N SER A 9 -8.47 -5.13 -18.67
CA SER A 9 -9.91 -5.20 -18.99
C SER A 9 -10.55 -6.52 -18.56
N ILE A 10 -9.81 -7.63 -18.71
CA ILE A 10 -10.26 -8.97 -18.33
C ILE A 10 -10.26 -9.14 -16.80
N GLU A 11 -9.31 -8.53 -16.10
CA GLU A 11 -9.23 -8.54 -14.64
C GLU A 11 -10.48 -7.91 -13.99
N GLY A 12 -10.94 -6.78 -14.51
CA GLY A 12 -12.18 -6.13 -14.05
C GLY A 12 -13.42 -6.99 -14.28
N GLU A 13 -13.56 -7.58 -15.47
CA GLU A 13 -14.70 -8.48 -15.79
C GLU A 13 -14.71 -9.75 -14.94
N ILE A 14 -13.53 -10.34 -14.68
CA ILE A 14 -13.40 -11.50 -13.79
C ILE A 14 -13.76 -11.13 -12.35
N MET A 15 -13.30 -9.98 -11.86
CA MET A 15 -13.61 -9.55 -10.49
C MET A 15 -15.09 -9.25 -10.27
N GLU A 16 -15.77 -8.63 -11.24
CA GLU A 16 -17.22 -8.44 -11.20
C GLU A 16 -17.96 -9.78 -11.20
N ALA A 17 -17.58 -10.71 -12.08
CA ALA A 17 -18.18 -12.04 -12.13
C ALA A 17 -17.99 -12.84 -10.83
N ILE A 18 -16.83 -12.69 -10.15
CA ILE A 18 -16.60 -13.32 -8.85
C ILE A 18 -17.44 -12.65 -7.77
N LYS A 19 -17.54 -11.32 -7.72
CA LYS A 19 -18.38 -10.59 -6.75
C LYS A 19 -19.87 -10.93 -6.89
N ASP A 20 -20.35 -11.07 -8.13
CA ASP A 20 -21.73 -11.46 -8.43
C ASP A 20 -22.04 -12.89 -7.95
N ALA A 21 -21.06 -13.79 -8.05
CA ALA A 21 -21.19 -15.18 -7.60
C ALA A 21 -21.03 -15.33 -6.08
N ASP A 22 -20.06 -14.63 -5.49
CA ASP A 22 -19.73 -14.65 -4.08
C ASP A 22 -19.04 -13.33 -3.69
N ALA A 23 -19.81 -12.44 -3.06
CA ALA A 23 -19.33 -11.14 -2.63
C ALA A 23 -18.24 -11.22 -1.55
N GLU A 24 -18.27 -12.24 -0.68
CA GLU A 24 -17.25 -12.43 0.36
C GLU A 24 -15.93 -12.85 -0.27
N LEU A 25 -15.95 -13.82 -1.19
CA LEU A 25 -14.78 -14.24 -1.95
C LEU A 25 -14.23 -13.12 -2.83
N GLY A 26 -15.09 -12.37 -3.50
CA GLY A 26 -14.70 -11.21 -4.31
C GLY A 26 -14.00 -10.14 -3.47
N GLN A 27 -14.50 -9.87 -2.26
CA GLN A 27 -13.83 -8.95 -1.33
C GLN A 27 -12.49 -9.52 -0.84
N GLN A 28 -12.41 -10.81 -0.50
CA GLN A 28 -11.16 -11.45 -0.08
C GLN A 28 -10.08 -11.39 -1.17
N ILE A 29 -10.45 -11.63 -2.43
CA ILE A 29 -9.52 -11.53 -3.56
C ILE A 29 -9.08 -10.08 -3.74
N GLN A 30 -10.01 -9.13 -3.68
CA GLN A 30 -9.68 -7.70 -3.80
C GLN A 30 -8.73 -7.23 -2.68
N ASP A 31 -8.90 -7.74 -1.46
CA ASP A 31 -8.02 -7.46 -0.33
C ASP A 31 -6.61 -8.08 -0.51
N LEU A 32 -6.51 -9.20 -1.25
CA LEU A 32 -5.23 -9.84 -1.59
C LEU A 32 -4.52 -9.17 -2.78
N MET A 33 -5.24 -8.44 -3.63
CA MET A 33 -4.68 -7.76 -4.81
C MET A 33 -3.92 -6.49 -4.46
N PHE A 34 -4.19 -5.88 -3.30
CA PHE A 34 -3.55 -4.64 -2.89
C PHE A 34 -2.95 -4.79 -1.49
N VAL A 35 -1.70 -5.26 -1.46
CA VAL A 35 -0.92 -5.47 -0.25
C VAL A 35 0.01 -4.28 0.02
N PHE A 36 0.50 -4.18 1.25
CA PHE A 36 1.39 -3.10 1.68
C PHE A 36 2.61 -2.92 0.78
N ASP A 37 3.17 -4.02 0.28
CA ASP A 37 4.34 -4.00 -0.59
C ASP A 37 4.06 -3.39 -1.97
N ASN A 38 2.80 -3.30 -2.42
CA ASN A 38 2.47 -2.60 -3.67
C ASN A 38 2.71 -1.09 -3.59
N LEU A 39 2.88 -0.53 -2.40
CA LEU A 39 3.31 0.86 -2.24
C LEU A 39 4.70 1.12 -2.84
N ILE A 40 5.49 0.08 -3.11
CA ILE A 40 6.80 0.24 -3.76
C ILE A 40 6.70 0.87 -5.16
N ASP A 41 5.60 0.61 -5.87
CA ASP A 41 5.34 1.08 -7.23
C ASP A 41 4.73 2.49 -7.25
N VAL A 42 4.40 3.06 -6.08
CA VAL A 42 3.95 4.45 -5.96
C VAL A 42 5.13 5.39 -6.18
N ASP A 43 4.89 6.47 -6.91
CA ASP A 43 5.91 7.49 -7.15
C ASP A 43 6.32 8.19 -5.84
N ASP A 44 7.49 8.82 -5.85
CA ASP A 44 8.04 9.45 -4.65
C ASP A 44 7.13 10.58 -4.11
N ARG A 45 6.42 11.27 -5.01
CA ARG A 45 5.48 12.33 -4.62
C ARG A 45 4.28 11.74 -3.87
N GLY A 46 3.72 10.64 -4.36
CA GLY A 46 2.63 9.91 -3.72
C GLY A 46 3.04 9.36 -2.36
N ILE A 47 4.23 8.74 -2.23
CA ILE A 47 4.75 8.30 -0.94
C ILE A 47 4.93 9.46 0.02
N GLN A 48 5.51 10.58 -0.41
CA GLN A 48 5.65 11.75 0.45
C GLN A 48 4.31 12.34 0.89
N ALA A 49 3.28 12.29 0.04
CA ALA A 49 1.93 12.70 0.40
C ALA A 49 1.35 11.76 1.47
N LEU A 50 1.42 10.45 1.24
CA LEU A 50 0.97 9.43 2.17
C LEU A 50 1.64 9.58 3.55
N LEU A 51 2.96 9.80 3.58
CA LEU A 51 3.72 9.99 4.82
C LEU A 51 3.29 11.22 5.64
N ARG A 52 2.59 12.19 5.05
CA ARG A 52 2.03 13.34 5.80
C ARG A 52 0.70 13.00 6.47
N GLU A 53 -0.03 12.00 6.00
CA GLU A 53 -1.31 11.57 6.55
C GLU A 53 -1.18 10.43 7.57
N VAL A 54 -0.08 9.69 7.53
CA VAL A 54 0.17 8.54 8.40
C VAL A 54 0.85 9.00 9.70
N SER A 55 0.37 8.51 10.84
CA SER A 55 0.99 8.78 12.14
C SER A 55 2.34 8.05 12.27
N SER A 56 3.30 8.65 12.99
CA SER A 56 4.60 8.00 13.24
C SER A 56 4.46 6.64 13.92
N GLU A 57 3.51 6.48 14.84
CA GLU A 57 3.28 5.21 15.55
C GLU A 57 2.78 4.12 14.60
N THR A 58 1.78 4.43 13.76
CA THR A 58 1.27 3.53 12.73
C THR A 58 2.38 3.12 11.78
N LEU A 59 3.21 4.08 11.34
CA LEU A 59 4.30 3.81 10.42
C LEU A 59 5.39 2.91 11.03
N ILE A 60 5.77 3.14 12.29
CA ILE A 60 6.73 2.28 13.00
C ILE A 60 6.20 0.83 13.08
N LEU A 61 4.92 0.66 13.41
CA LEU A 61 4.31 -0.68 13.48
C LEU A 61 4.30 -1.37 12.12
N ALA A 62 3.90 -0.66 11.06
CA ALA A 62 3.86 -1.22 9.71
C ALA A 62 5.26 -1.62 9.21
N LEU A 63 6.28 -0.78 9.47
CA LEU A 63 7.65 -1.02 9.05
C LEU A 63 8.33 -2.19 9.78
N LYS A 64 7.82 -2.65 10.93
CA LYS A 64 8.35 -3.84 11.62
C LYS A 64 8.21 -5.12 10.80
N GLY A 65 7.13 -5.24 10.02
CA GLY A 65 6.90 -6.39 9.14
C GLY A 65 7.19 -6.13 7.67
N ALA A 66 7.69 -4.95 7.32
CA ALA A 66 7.98 -4.60 5.93
C ALA A 66 9.32 -5.22 5.47
N GLU A 67 9.38 -5.58 4.19
CA GLU A 67 10.64 -5.97 3.54
C GLU A 67 11.62 -4.79 3.44
N GLU A 68 12.90 -5.10 3.26
CA GLU A 68 13.96 -4.07 3.26
C GLU A 68 13.76 -3.04 2.14
N GLY A 69 13.37 -3.49 0.94
CA GLY A 69 13.09 -2.58 -0.18
C GLY A 69 11.97 -1.58 0.13
N MET A 70 10.94 -2.02 0.86
CA MET A 70 9.84 -1.13 1.26
C MET A 70 10.30 -0.13 2.34
N LYS A 71 11.10 -0.58 3.32
CA LYS A 71 11.70 0.33 4.31
C LYS A 71 12.57 1.39 3.65
N GLU A 72 13.43 0.99 2.72
CA GLU A 72 14.31 1.91 1.97
C GLU A 72 13.50 2.94 1.18
N LYS A 73 12.45 2.51 0.48
CA LYS A 73 11.53 3.40 -0.26
C LYS A 73 10.85 4.42 0.65
N ILE A 74 10.45 4.02 1.86
CA ILE A 74 9.88 4.94 2.85
C ILE A 74 10.94 5.92 3.37
N PHE A 75 12.12 5.44 3.77
CA PHE A 75 13.17 6.29 4.31
C PHE A 75 13.75 7.27 3.29
N SER A 76 13.85 6.88 2.01
CA SER A 76 14.33 7.75 0.94
C SER A 76 13.37 8.91 0.65
N ASN A 77 12.09 8.75 0.99
CA ASN A 77 11.04 9.76 0.86
C ASN A 77 10.84 10.61 2.12
N MET A 78 11.71 10.47 3.12
CA MET A 78 11.74 11.31 4.32
C MET A 78 12.88 12.32 4.28
N SER A 79 12.78 13.38 5.08
CA SER A 79 13.96 14.17 5.41
C SER A 79 14.98 13.31 6.19
N LYS A 80 16.29 13.57 6.03
CA LYS A 80 17.35 12.81 6.72
C LYS A 80 17.09 12.67 8.22
N ARG A 81 16.74 13.78 8.88
CA ARG A 81 16.43 13.82 10.32
C ARG A 81 15.22 12.94 10.67
N ALA A 82 14.15 13.00 9.87
CA ALA A 82 12.96 12.18 10.10
C ALA A 82 13.25 10.68 9.92
N ALA A 83 14.03 10.32 8.89
CA ALA A 83 14.46 8.95 8.67
C ALA A 83 15.36 8.44 9.80
N GLU A 84 16.29 9.24 10.31
CA GLU A 84 17.12 8.92 11.48
C GLU A 84 16.26 8.66 12.72
N MET A 85 15.37 9.59 13.08
CA MET A 85 14.47 9.43 14.23
C MET A 85 13.60 8.18 14.08
N MET A 86 13.08 7.91 12.87
CA MET A 86 12.25 6.73 12.65
C MET A 86 13.03 5.42 12.72
N ARG A 87 14.29 5.39 12.28
CA ARG A 87 15.16 4.22 12.46
C ARG A 87 15.44 3.96 13.93
N ASP A 88 15.77 5.01 14.68
CA ASP A 88 16.00 4.91 16.13
C ASP A 88 14.74 4.39 16.84
N ASP A 89 13.57 4.94 16.51
CA ASP A 89 12.29 4.48 17.07
C ASP A 89 11.99 3.02 16.68
N LEU A 90 12.28 2.62 15.46
CA LEU A 90 12.09 1.25 14.98
C LEU A 90 13.03 0.26 15.68
N GLU A 91 14.28 0.64 15.94
CA GLU A 91 15.24 -0.16 16.70
C GLU A 91 14.83 -0.30 18.17
N ASN A 92 14.36 0.80 18.78
CA ASN A 92 13.93 0.84 20.17
C ASN A 92 12.56 0.21 20.41
N LYS A 93 11.71 0.11 19.38
CA LYS A 93 10.42 -0.58 19.47
C LYS A 93 10.67 -2.06 19.72
N GLY A 94 10.19 -2.55 20.86
CA GLY A 94 10.27 -3.97 21.21
C GLY A 94 9.49 -4.89 20.28
N PRO A 95 9.39 -6.19 20.63
CA PRO A 95 8.58 -7.14 19.88
C PRO A 95 7.11 -6.68 19.81
N VAL A 96 6.51 -6.82 18.62
CA VAL A 96 5.11 -6.47 18.34
C VAL A 96 4.37 -7.69 17.83
N ARG A 97 3.06 -7.76 18.03
CA ARG A 97 2.25 -8.87 17.50
C ARG A 97 2.05 -8.69 16.00
N LEU A 98 2.05 -9.80 15.26
CA LEU A 98 1.78 -9.79 13.82
C LEU A 98 0.46 -9.07 13.48
N SER A 99 -0.59 -9.28 14.29
CA SER A 99 -1.88 -8.62 14.09
C SER A 99 -1.83 -7.10 14.24
N GLU A 100 -0.91 -6.55 15.04
CA GLU A 100 -0.72 -5.10 15.18
C GLU A 100 -0.03 -4.54 13.93
N VAL A 101 0.92 -5.28 13.38
CA VAL A 101 1.61 -4.95 12.12
C VAL A 101 0.61 -4.94 10.96
N GLU A 102 -0.17 -6.02 10.81
CA GLU A 102 -1.20 -6.14 9.76
C GLU A 102 -2.27 -5.03 9.90
N GLY A 103 -2.66 -4.70 11.13
CA GLY A 103 -3.59 -3.60 11.40
C GLY A 103 -3.04 -2.25 10.92
N ALA A 104 -1.78 -1.96 11.25
CA ALA A 104 -1.12 -0.73 10.83
C ALA A 104 -0.93 -0.67 9.30
N GLN A 105 -0.56 -1.77 8.67
CA GLN A 105 -0.45 -1.86 7.21
C GLN A 105 -1.81 -1.63 6.52
N LYS A 106 -2.89 -2.23 7.03
CA LYS A 106 -4.26 -2.00 6.53
C LYS A 106 -4.70 -0.55 6.67
N GLU A 107 -4.38 0.09 7.79
CA GLU A 107 -4.67 1.51 8.01
C GLU A 107 -3.99 2.39 6.95
N ILE A 108 -2.70 2.13 6.68
CA ILE A 108 -1.95 2.86 5.64
C ILE A 108 -2.54 2.61 4.25
N LEU A 109 -2.93 1.37 3.93
CA LEU A 109 -3.55 1.04 2.64
C LEU A 109 -4.92 1.72 2.48
N ALA A 110 -5.70 1.83 3.55
CA ALA A 110 -6.97 2.56 3.52
C ALA A 110 -6.77 4.06 3.24
N ILE A 111 -5.73 4.66 3.83
CA ILE A 111 -5.34 6.04 3.54
C ILE A 111 -4.90 6.18 2.08
N ALA A 112 -4.00 5.31 1.60
CA ALA A 112 -3.52 5.34 0.22
C ALA A 112 -4.65 5.19 -0.80
N ARG A 113 -5.63 4.31 -0.52
CA ARG A 113 -6.83 4.13 -1.37
C ARG A 113 -7.66 5.40 -1.42
N ARG A 114 -7.95 6.02 -0.27
CA ARG A 114 -8.69 7.30 -0.22
C ARG A 114 -7.97 8.40 -1.01
N MET A 115 -6.65 8.49 -0.90
CA MET A 115 -5.84 9.45 -1.64
C MET A 115 -5.81 9.16 -3.15
N SER A 116 -5.92 7.88 -3.53
CA SER A 116 -6.07 7.49 -4.94
C SER A 116 -7.42 7.90 -5.50
N GLU A 117 -8.50 7.68 -4.74
CA GLU A 117 -9.86 8.11 -5.10
C GLU A 117 -9.98 9.63 -5.23
N SER A 118 -9.18 10.42 -4.48
CA SER A 118 -9.11 11.88 -4.62
C SER A 118 -8.15 12.35 -5.72
N GLY A 119 -7.38 11.44 -6.34
CA GLY A 119 -6.39 11.75 -7.38
C GLY A 119 -5.07 12.34 -6.84
N GLU A 120 -4.85 12.30 -5.53
CA GLU A 120 -3.63 12.79 -4.88
C GLU A 120 -2.47 11.79 -4.94
N LEU A 121 -2.79 10.52 -5.14
CA LEU A 121 -1.84 9.42 -5.18
C LEU A 121 -2.18 8.51 -6.37
N VAL A 122 -1.19 8.13 -7.17
CA VAL A 122 -1.39 7.11 -8.21
C VAL A 122 -0.85 5.80 -7.68
N LEU A 123 -1.75 4.83 -7.47
CA LEU A 123 -1.36 3.49 -7.04
C LEU A 123 -0.81 2.73 -8.24
N GLY A 124 0.49 2.42 -8.18
CA GLY A 124 1.17 1.56 -9.14
C GLY A 124 0.66 0.13 -8.99
N GLY A 125 -0.42 -0.18 -9.69
CA GLY A 125 -1.02 -1.51 -9.69
C GLY A 125 -1.91 -1.63 -10.91
N LYS A 126 -1.66 -2.67 -11.72
CA LYS A 126 -2.43 -2.99 -12.94
C LYS A 126 -3.95 -3.16 -12.68
N GLY A 127 -4.39 -3.24 -11.42
CA GLY A 127 -5.79 -3.39 -11.01
C GLY A 127 -6.53 -2.11 -10.61
N SER A 128 -5.99 -0.91 -10.82
CA SER A 128 -6.71 0.34 -10.49
C SER A 128 -6.47 1.50 -11.45
N GLU A 129 -6.43 1.23 -12.75
CA GLU A 129 -6.64 2.28 -13.76
C GLU A 129 -8.10 2.28 -14.22
N GLN A 130 -8.97 2.97 -13.47
CA GLN A 130 -10.12 3.66 -14.05
C GLN A 130 -9.88 5.16 -13.92
N PHE A 131 -9.16 5.71 -14.89
CA PHE A 131 -9.33 7.11 -15.27
C PHE A 131 -9.89 7.12 -16.70
N VAL A 132 -11.20 7.40 -16.77
CA VAL A 132 -12.08 7.71 -17.92
C VAL A 132 -11.98 6.79 -19.14
#